data_AF-A0A2N7CCS8-F1
#
_entry.id   AF-A0A2N7CCS8-F1
#
_cell.length_a   1.000
_cell.length_b   1.000
_cell.length_c   1.000
_cell.angle_alpha   90.00
_cell.angle_beta   90.00
_cell.angle_gamma   90.00
#
_symmetry.space_group_name_H-M   'P 1'
#
loop_
_entity.id
_entity.type
_entity.pdbx_description
1 polymer ?
#
loop_
_entity_poly.entity_id
_entity_poly.type
_entity_poly.pdbx_seq_one_letter_code
_entity_poly.pdbx_strand_id
1 'polypeptide(L)' 'MKAYDRIMPQQRWFKPSVSTGLKGAQYGTALGARFGPQGVVLGGAIGFVSGALIGGVLDELDVL' A
#
# COMPACT_ATOMS: atom_id res chain seq x y z
N MET A 1 31.20 -27.42 4.12
CA MET A 1 29.83 -27.45 3.55
C MET A 1 28.89 -26.81 4.57
N LYS A 2 28.46 -25.57 4.33
CA LYS A 2 27.68 -24.76 5.28
C LYS A 2 26.20 -24.86 4.92
N ALA A 3 25.59 -26.00 5.22
CA ALA A 3 24.18 -26.28 4.94
C ALA A 3 23.26 -25.71 6.05
N TYR A 4 23.36 -24.40 6.28
CA TYR A 4 22.51 -23.68 7.25
C TYR A 4 21.94 -22.39 6.68
N ASP A 5 21.77 -22.29 5.35
CA ASP A 5 20.91 -21.25 4.80
C ASP A 5 19.46 -21.70 4.89
N ARG A 6 18.95 -21.52 6.12
CA ARG A 6 17.65 -20.96 6.43
C ARG A 6 16.54 -21.34 5.45
N ILE A 7 15.94 -22.49 5.74
CA ILE A 7 14.50 -22.69 5.55
C ILE A 7 13.80 -21.76 6.56
N MET A 8 13.86 -20.45 6.34
CA MET A 8 12.86 -19.56 6.88
C MET A 8 11.74 -19.64 5.86
N PRO A 9 10.58 -20.25 6.17
CA PRO A 9 9.40 -19.96 5.37
C PRO A 9 9.31 -18.44 5.40
N GLN A 10 9.50 -17.81 4.25
CA GLN A 10 9.37 -16.38 4.08
C GLN A 10 7.94 -16.11 4.53
N GLN A 11 7.77 -15.79 5.82
CA GLN A 11 6.46 -15.52 6.36
C GLN A 11 5.97 -14.38 5.50
N ARG A 12 5.01 -14.69 4.65
CA ARG A 12 4.53 -13.78 3.63
C ARG A 12 3.58 -12.84 4.35
N TRP A 13 4.18 -12.01 5.21
CA TRP A 13 3.53 -10.94 5.88
C TRP A 13 3.09 -10.00 4.77
N PHE A 14 1.79 -9.73 4.76
CA PHE A 14 1.19 -8.74 3.89
C PHE A 14 2.05 -7.47 3.87
N LYS A 15 2.59 -7.13 2.71
CA LYS A 15 3.45 -5.96 2.51
C LYS A 15 2.65 -4.88 1.81
N PRO A 16 2.10 -3.89 2.54
CA PRO A 16 1.44 -2.76 1.89
C PRO A 16 2.40 -2.04 0.94
N SER A 17 1.90 -1.68 -0.24
CA SER A 17 2.69 -1.01 -1.27
C SER A 17 2.69 0.50 -1.08
N VAL A 18 3.84 1.05 -0.70
CA VAL A 18 3.99 2.50 -0.48
C VAL A 18 3.77 3.30 -1.77
N SER A 19 4.19 2.76 -2.92
CA SER A 19 4.04 3.46 -4.21
C SER A 19 2.58 3.55 -4.67
N THR A 20 1.83 2.46 -4.52
CA THR A 20 0.38 2.44 -4.80
C THR A 20 -0.38 3.23 -3.75
N GLY A 21 0.07 3.21 -2.49
CA GLY A 21 -0.43 4.10 -1.44
C GLY A 21 -0.26 5.57 -1.82
N LEU A 22 0.92 5.99 -2.29
CA LEU A 22 1.16 7.38 -2.69
C LEU A 22 0.25 7.81 -3.86
N LYS A 23 0.04 6.93 -4.85
CA LYS A 23 -0.93 7.17 -5.92
C LYS A 23 -2.35 7.29 -5.38
N GLY A 24 -2.75 6.38 -4.50
CA GLY A 24 -4.05 6.42 -3.83
C GLY A 24 -4.23 7.72 -3.05
N ALA A 25 -3.19 8.19 -2.35
CA ALA A 25 -3.20 9.47 -1.64
C ALA A 25 -3.41 10.65 -2.59
N GLN A 26 -2.75 10.67 -3.74
CA GLN A 26 -2.93 11.72 -4.76
C GLN A 26 -4.35 11.77 -5.31
N TYR A 27 -4.96 10.62 -5.61
CA TYR A 27 -6.36 10.58 -6.02
C TYR A 27 -7.30 10.98 -4.88
N GLY A 28 -7.01 10.51 -3.67
CA GLY A 28 -7.78 10.83 -2.47
C GLY A 28 -7.77 12.31 -2.13
N THR A 29 -6.62 12.97 -2.18
CA THR A 29 -6.50 14.43 -2.00
C THR A 29 -7.24 15.19 -3.08
N ALA A 30 -7.12 14.76 -4.35
CA ALA A 30 -7.81 15.39 -5.47
C ALA A 30 -9.34 15.32 -5.32
N LEU A 31 -9.89 14.16 -4.93
CA LEU A 31 -11.31 13.99 -4.63
C LEU A 31 -11.75 14.73 -3.37
N GLY A 32 -10.86 14.84 -2.39
CA GLY A 32 -11.08 15.52 -1.13
C GLY A 32 -11.06 17.05 -1.22
N ALA A 33 -10.38 17.60 -2.24
CA ALA A 33 -10.23 19.05 -2.43
C ALA A 33 -11.57 19.80 -2.51
N ARG A 34 -12.63 19.15 -3.03
CA ARG A 34 -13.98 19.74 -3.09
C ARG A 34 -14.62 20.02 -1.73
N PHE A 35 -14.09 19.44 -0.66
CA PHE A 35 -14.57 19.65 0.72
C PHE A 35 -13.62 20.55 1.53
N GLY A 36 -12.68 21.24 0.87
CA GLY A 36 -11.72 22.13 1.52
C GLY A 36 -10.51 21.41 2.12
N PRO A 37 -9.69 22.10 2.93
CA PRO A 37 -8.40 21.58 3.43
C PRO A 37 -8.54 20.28 4.24
N GLN A 38 -9.60 20.17 5.03
CA GLN A 38 -9.89 18.97 5.82
C GLN A 38 -10.19 17.77 4.89
N GLY A 39 -10.93 18.01 3.81
CA GLY A 39 -11.20 16.99 2.79
C GLY A 39 -9.95 16.52 2.08
N VAL A 40 -9.00 17.41 1.78
CA VAL A 40 -7.70 17.04 1.20
C VAL A 40 -6.96 16.09 2.14
N VAL A 41 -6.82 16.42 3.42
CA VAL A 41 -6.10 15.60 4.39
C VAL A 41 -6.77 14.24 4.57
N LEU A 42 -8.09 14.24 4.78
CA LEU A 42 -8.85 13.02 5.02
C LEU A 42 -8.88 12.12 3.77
N GLY A 43 -9.11 12.71 2.61
CA GLY A 43 -9.09 12.03 1.32
C GLY A 43 -7.72 11.43 1.03
N GLY A 44 -6.64 12.18 1.25
CA GLY A 44 -5.27 11.69 1.09
C GLY A 44 -4.94 10.53 2.01
N ALA A 45 -5.32 10.59 3.29
CA ALA A 45 -5.10 9.51 4.24
C ALA A 45 -5.88 8.23 3.86
N ILE A 46 -7.17 8.36 3.54
CA ILE A 46 -8.01 7.22 3.13
C ILE A 46 -7.50 6.62 1.82
N GLY A 47 -7.16 7.49 0.86
CA GLY A 47 -6.59 7.10 -0.43
C GLY A 47 -5.27 6.37 -0.27
N PHE A 48 -4.40 6.85 0.63
CA PHE A 48 -3.13 6.20 0.94
C PHE A 48 -3.32 4.78 1.49
N VAL A 49 -4.15 4.64 2.53
CA VAL A 49 -4.39 3.33 3.16
C VAL A 49 -5.00 2.36 2.15
N SER A 50 -6.02 2.79 1.42
CA SER A 50 -6.67 1.96 0.40
C SER A 50 -5.70 1.55 -0.70
N GLY A 51 -4.91 2.49 -1.22
CA GLY A 51 -3.92 2.23 -2.26
C GLY A 51 -2.78 1.31 -1.78
N ALA A 52 -2.32 1.48 -0.54
CA ALA A 52 -1.27 0.66 0.02
C ALA A 52 -1.73 -0.78 0.24
N LEU A 53 -2.99 -0.95 0.68
CA LEU A 53 -3.61 -2.26 0.83
C LEU A 53 -3.77 -2.95 -0.53
N ILE A 54 -4.39 -2.28 -1.50
CA ILE A 54 -4.62 -2.84 -2.84
C ILE A 54 -3.29 -3.19 -3.52
N GLY A 55 -2.31 -2.29 -3.45
CA GLY A 55 -1.01 -2.53 -4.04
C GLY A 55 -0.25 -3.67 -3.36
N GLY A 56 -0.40 -3.86 -2.05
CA GLY A 56 0.17 -5.01 -1.36
C GLY A 56 -0.48 -6.33 -1.76
N VAL A 57 -1.80 -6.36 -1.98
CA VAL A 57 -2.51 -7.55 -2.46
C VAL A 57 -2.10 -7.88 -3.89
N LEU A 58 -2.00 -6.86 -4.77
CA LEU A 58 -1.56 -7.05 -6.16
C LEU A 58 -0.13 -7.61 -6.22
N ASP A 59 0.77 -7.11 -5.37
CA ASP A 59 2.15 -7.59 -5.28
C ASP A 59 2.24 -9.03 -4.72
N GLU A 60 1.23 -9.47 -3.97
CA GLU A 60 1.11 -10.89 -3.58
C GLU A 60 0.60 -11.77 -4.72
N LEU A 61 -0.36 -11.28 -5.51
CA LEU A 61 -0.94 -12.01 -6.64
C LEU A 61 0.03 -12.16 -7.82
N ASP A 62 0.88 -11.16 -8.09
CA ASP A 62 1.83 -11.17 -9.21
C ASP A 62 3.00 -12.15 -9.03
N VAL A 63 3.09 -12.81 -7.86
CA VAL A 63 4.10 -13.83 -7.56
C VAL A 63 3.53 -15.25 -7.62
N LEU A 64 2.23 -15.41 -7.92
CA LEU A 64 1.59 -16.69 -8.24
C LEU A 64 1.61 -16.95 -9.75
#